data_AF-A0A2M7IFX6-F1
#
_entry.id   AF-A0A2M7IFX6-F1
#
_cell.length_a   1.000
_cell.length_b   1.000
_cell.length_c   1.000
_cell.angle_alpha   90.00
_cell.angle_beta   90.00
_cell.angle_gamma   90.00
#
_symmetry.space_group_name_H-M   'P 1'
#
loop_
_entity.id
_entity.type
_entity.pdbx_description
1 polymer ?
#
loop_
_entity_poly.entity_id
_entity_poly.type
_entity_poly.pdbx_seq_one_letter_code
_entity_poly.pdbx_strand_id
1 'polypeptide(L)'
;YIAEIKFGEESSTDDEEGEKKAWSVGKTPRLDEVGEAVKSFRGFIAQTPPIYSAIKIGGQKAYELARENIKIELKPREIEIKEIEILDYEWPFLKIRVVTGPGVYIRALARDIGRELGVGGYLVDLERTRVGDFTKEKTIDILDIKKE
;
A
#
# COMPACT_ATOMS: atom_id res chain seq x y z
N TYR A 1 -7.27 -6.94 3.90
CA TYR A 1 -6.69 -5.77 4.56
C TYR A 1 -7.71 -4.66 4.58
N ILE A 2 -7.69 -3.83 5.61
CA ILE A 2 -8.29 -2.50 5.62
C ILE A 2 -7.11 -1.53 5.57
N ALA A 3 -7.14 -0.58 4.64
CA ALA A 3 -6.06 0.35 4.40
C ALA A 3 -6.60 1.77 4.34
N GLU A 4 -5.90 2.70 4.98
CA GLU A 4 -6.16 4.13 4.90
C GLU A 4 -5.04 4.81 4.12
N ILE A 5 -5.41 5.54 3.09
CA ILE A 5 -4.52 6.22 2.15
C ILE A 5 -4.73 7.71 2.32
N LYS A 6 -3.64 8.47 2.39
CA LYS A 6 -3.70 9.94 2.33
C LYS A 6 -3.15 10.42 0.99
N PHE A 7 -3.90 11.29 0.34
CA PHE A 7 -3.55 11.93 -0.92
C PHE A 7 -2.93 13.31 -0.73
N GLY A 8 -2.34 13.85 -1.78
CA GLY A 8 -1.72 15.18 -1.80
C GLY A 8 -0.24 15.20 -1.41
N GLU A 9 0.31 14.06 -0.99
CA GLU A 9 1.72 13.85 -0.63
C GLU A 9 2.15 12.45 -1.10
N GLU A 10 3.43 12.29 -1.43
CA GLU A 10 4.07 10.97 -1.54
C GLU A 10 5.08 10.79 -0.41
N SER A 11 5.27 9.55 0.03
CA SER A 11 6.27 9.18 1.03
C SER A 11 7.40 8.39 0.38
N SER A 12 8.65 8.61 0.79
CA SER A 12 9.81 7.87 0.29
C SER A 12 9.77 6.36 0.59
N THR A 13 8.99 5.94 1.60
CA THR A 13 8.78 4.54 2.01
C THR A 13 7.40 4.00 1.62
N ASP A 14 6.60 4.80 0.91
CA ASP A 14 5.20 4.55 0.58
C ASP A 14 4.26 4.40 1.80
N ASP A 15 4.72 4.78 3.00
CA ASP A 15 3.95 4.78 4.25
C ASP A 15 4.21 6.01 5.15
N GLU A 16 3.54 6.08 6.30
CA GLU A 16 3.64 7.17 7.26
C GLU A 16 5.07 7.41 7.80
N GLU A 17 5.97 6.43 7.75
CA GLU A 17 7.32 6.57 8.35
C GLU A 17 8.32 7.34 7.47
N GLY A 18 8.11 7.38 6.16
CA GLY A 18 9.04 8.01 5.21
C GLY A 18 8.91 9.53 5.10
N GLU A 19 9.93 10.16 4.53
CA GLU A 19 9.94 11.59 4.23
C GLU A 19 8.82 11.95 3.24
N LYS A 20 8.01 12.95 3.60
CA LYS A 20 6.86 13.40 2.81
C LYS A 20 7.26 14.48 1.82
N LYS A 21 6.81 14.32 0.58
CA LYS A 21 6.92 15.32 -0.47
C LYS A 21 5.52 15.70 -0.95
N ALA A 22 5.20 16.99 -0.86
CA ALA A 22 3.94 17.52 -1.37
C ALA A 22 3.78 17.23 -2.86
N TRP A 23 2.56 16.86 -3.26
CA TRP A 23 2.17 16.66 -4.63
C TRP A 23 1.42 17.89 -5.14
N SER A 24 1.65 18.27 -6.39
CA SER A 24 0.96 19.41 -7.00
C SER A 24 -0.47 19.01 -7.39
N VAL A 25 -1.41 19.11 -6.45
CA VAL A 25 -2.81 18.77 -6.66
C VAL A 25 -3.52 19.92 -7.39
N GLY A 26 -3.84 19.71 -8.67
CA GLY A 26 -4.59 20.70 -9.47
C GLY A 26 -6.08 20.75 -9.14
N LYS A 27 -6.68 19.59 -8.83
CA LYS A 27 -8.09 19.44 -8.50
C LYS A 27 -8.25 18.27 -7.52
N THR A 28 -9.04 18.46 -6.47
CA THR A 28 -9.48 17.37 -5.60
C THR A 28 -10.37 16.40 -6.39
N PRO A 29 -10.00 15.10 -6.50
CA PRO A 29 -10.82 14.10 -7.16
C PRO A 29 -12.17 13.97 -6.47
N ARG A 30 -13.22 13.78 -7.26
CA ARG A 30 -14.54 13.42 -6.74
C ARG A 30 -14.61 11.91 -6.46
N LEU A 31 -15.59 11.50 -5.65
CA LEU A 31 -15.76 10.09 -5.30
C LEU A 31 -15.95 9.16 -6.52
N ASP A 32 -16.60 9.63 -7.59
CA ASP A 32 -16.72 8.89 -8.85
C ASP A 32 -15.36 8.64 -9.51
N GLU A 33 -14.52 9.68 -9.59
CA GLU A 33 -13.16 9.61 -10.14
C GLU A 33 -12.27 8.65 -9.30
N VAL A 34 -12.37 8.74 -7.97
CA VAL A 34 -11.69 7.81 -7.04
C VAL A 34 -12.20 6.39 -7.22
N GLY A 35 -13.51 6.21 -7.37
CA GLY A 35 -14.15 4.92 -7.59
C GLY A 35 -13.69 4.24 -8.88
N GLU A 36 -13.54 4.99 -9.97
CA GLU A 36 -13.01 4.48 -11.24
C GLU A 36 -11.55 4.06 -11.12
N ALA A 37 -10.71 4.93 -10.52
CA ALA A 37 -9.30 4.62 -10.30
C ALA A 37 -9.12 3.38 -9.41
N VAL A 38 -9.82 3.29 -8.28
CA VAL A 38 -9.72 2.12 -7.38
C VAL A 38 -10.14 0.83 -8.08
N LYS A 39 -11.18 0.86 -8.91
CA LYS A 39 -11.66 -0.32 -9.64
C LYS A 39 -10.67 -0.81 -10.70
N SER A 40 -9.86 0.07 -11.29
CA SER A 40 -8.89 -0.30 -12.33
C SER A 40 -7.78 -1.23 -11.80
N PHE A 41 -7.51 -1.20 -10.49
CA PHE A 41 -6.52 -2.07 -9.84
C PHE A 41 -7.02 -3.50 -9.60
N ARG A 42 -8.31 -3.80 -9.83
CA ARG A 42 -8.85 -5.16 -9.64
C ARG A 42 -8.35 -6.10 -10.75
N GLY A 43 -7.94 -7.31 -10.36
CA GLY A 43 -7.48 -8.35 -11.27
C GLY A 43 -5.96 -8.55 -11.21
N PHE A 44 -5.39 -9.05 -12.30
CA PHE A 44 -3.95 -9.23 -12.44
C PHE A 44 -3.31 -7.94 -12.95
N ILE A 45 -2.36 -7.40 -12.20
CA ILE A 45 -1.65 -6.16 -12.54
C ILE A 45 -0.16 -6.30 -12.29
N ALA A 46 0.64 -5.50 -12.99
CA ALA A 46 2.07 -5.38 -12.71
C ALA A 46 2.28 -4.34 -11.61
N GLN A 47 2.82 -4.76 -10.46
CA GLN A 47 3.15 -3.87 -9.35
C GLN A 47 4.66 -3.79 -9.17
N THR A 48 5.19 -2.56 -9.09
CA THR A 48 6.56 -2.32 -8.63
C THR A 48 6.58 -2.27 -7.10
N PRO A 49 7.30 -3.19 -6.44
CA PRO A 49 7.42 -3.20 -4.98
C PRO A 49 8.01 -1.88 -4.45
N PRO A 50 7.77 -1.53 -3.18
CA PRO A 50 8.44 -0.40 -2.55
C PRO A 50 9.95 -0.66 -2.46
N ILE A 51 10.75 0.41 -2.58
CA ILE A 51 12.21 0.36 -2.43
C ILE A 51 12.60 -0.24 -1.08
N TYR A 52 11.87 0.13 -0.02
CA TYR A 52 11.97 -0.44 1.31
C TYR A 52 11.21 -1.78 1.41
N SER A 53 11.72 -2.79 0.71
CA SER A 53 11.21 -4.17 0.75
C SER A 53 12.30 -5.19 1.08
N ALA A 54 11.89 -6.39 1.51
CA ALA A 54 12.79 -7.50 1.81
C ALA A 54 13.27 -8.28 0.56
N ILE A 55 12.96 -7.78 -0.64
CA ILE A 55 13.35 -8.41 -1.90
C ILE A 55 14.88 -8.39 -2.02
N LYS A 56 15.48 -9.51 -2.39
CA LYS A 56 16.93 -9.60 -2.62
C LYS A 56 17.30 -9.19 -4.04
N ILE A 57 18.36 -8.39 -4.15
CA ILE A 57 18.98 -7.95 -5.40
C ILE A 57 20.48 -8.20 -5.26
N GLY A 58 21.05 -9.03 -6.15
CA GLY A 58 22.47 -9.38 -6.07
C GLY A 58 22.90 -10.07 -4.76
N GLY A 59 21.94 -10.62 -3.98
CA GLY A 59 22.20 -11.26 -2.69
C GLY A 59 21.88 -10.40 -1.46
N GLN A 60 21.76 -9.07 -1.60
CA GLN A 60 21.43 -8.13 -0.52
C GLN A 60 19.96 -7.72 -0.56
N LYS A 61 19.36 -7.35 0.58
CA LYS A 61 17.95 -6.93 0.60
C LYS A 61 17.80 -5.49 0.13
N ALA A 62 16.71 -5.18 -0.57
CA ALA A 62 16.47 -3.86 -1.16
C ALA A 62 16.46 -2.74 -0.11
N TYR A 63 15.90 -2.98 1.08
CA TYR A 63 15.95 -1.98 2.16
C TYR A 63 17.37 -1.68 2.68
N GLU A 64 18.31 -2.64 2.59
CA GLU A 64 19.70 -2.45 3.04
C GLU A 64 20.40 -1.49 2.08
N LEU A 65 20.29 -1.78 0.79
CA LEU A 65 20.81 -0.95 -0.30
C LEU A 65 20.17 0.46 -0.32
N ALA A 66 18.87 0.57 0.00
CA ALA A 66 18.16 1.85 0.05
C ALA A 66 18.71 2.79 1.15
N ARG A 67 19.07 2.22 2.32
CA ARG A 67 19.69 2.98 3.42
C ARG A 67 21.09 3.48 3.06
N GLU A 68 21.76 2.84 2.12
CA GLU A 68 23.06 3.23 1.59
C GLU A 68 22.96 4.28 0.47
N ASN A 69 21.75 4.81 0.19
CA ASN A 69 21.46 5.73 -0.92
C ASN A 69 21.81 5.16 -2.32
N ILE A 70 21.90 3.84 -2.45
CA ILE A 70 22.14 3.20 -3.74
C ILE A 70 20.81 3.23 -4.52
N LYS A 71 20.84 3.81 -5.73
CA LYS A 71 19.67 3.78 -6.62
C LYS A 71 19.41 2.35 -7.06
N ILE A 72 18.26 1.81 -6.65
CA ILE A 72 17.80 0.49 -7.01
C ILE A 72 16.61 0.62 -7.96
N GLU A 73 16.67 -0.09 -9.08
CA GLU A 73 15.52 -0.25 -9.95
C GLU A 73 14.85 -1.61 -9.67
N LEU A 74 13.65 -1.56 -9.10
CA LEU A 74 12.85 -2.75 -8.84
C LEU A 74 12.05 -3.12 -10.07
N LYS A 75 12.16 -4.37 -10.53
CA LYS A 75 11.36 -4.87 -11.63
C LYS A 75 9.90 -5.10 -11.18
N PRO A 76 8.90 -4.66 -11.97
CA PRO A 76 7.51 -5.00 -11.72
C PRO A 76 7.29 -6.51 -11.64
N ARG A 77 6.33 -6.93 -10.82
CA ARG A 77 5.89 -8.33 -10.71
C ARG A 77 4.39 -8.39 -10.87
N GLU A 78 3.92 -9.46 -11.51
CA GLU A 78 2.49 -9.73 -11.58
C GLU A 78 1.96 -10.05 -10.17
N ILE A 79 0.88 -9.38 -9.82
CA ILE A 79 0.13 -9.57 -8.58
C ILE A 79 -1.36 -9.69 -8.88
N GLU A 80 -2.12 -10.19 -7.91
CA GLU A 80 -3.57 -10.31 -8.01
C GLU A 80 -4.26 -9.49 -6.91
N ILE A 81 -5.13 -8.56 -7.32
CA ILE A 81 -6.12 -7.91 -6.45
C ILE A 81 -7.47 -8.56 -6.71
N LYS A 82 -7.91 -9.43 -5.79
CA LYS A 82 -9.14 -10.23 -5.95
C LYS A 82 -10.39 -9.38 -5.79
N GLU A 83 -10.39 -8.55 -4.75
CA GLU A 83 -11.45 -7.61 -4.42
C GLU A 83 -10.84 -6.31 -3.92
N ILE A 84 -11.45 -5.19 -4.28
CA ILE A 84 -11.12 -3.87 -3.76
C ILE A 84 -12.40 -3.04 -3.68
N GLU A 85 -12.63 -2.43 -2.53
CA GLU A 85 -13.88 -1.73 -2.19
C GLU A 85 -13.53 -0.45 -1.43
N ILE A 86 -14.20 0.65 -1.78
CA ILE A 86 -14.14 1.89 -1.00
C ILE A 86 -15.06 1.73 0.21
N LEU A 87 -14.50 1.92 1.40
CA LEU A 87 -15.25 1.94 2.65
C LEU A 87 -15.66 3.36 3.03
N ASP A 88 -14.77 4.31 2.82
CA ASP A 88 -14.99 5.72 3.12
C ASP A 88 -14.08 6.60 2.27
N TYR A 89 -14.52 7.83 2.00
CA TYR A 89 -13.73 8.83 1.29
C TYR A 89 -14.11 10.23 1.75
N GLU A 90 -13.17 10.88 2.41
CA GLU A 90 -13.23 12.28 2.80
C GLU A 90 -11.86 12.89 2.53
N TRP A 91 -11.77 13.75 1.51
CA TRP A 91 -10.48 14.32 1.09
C TRP A 91 -9.71 14.91 2.29
N PRO A 92 -8.40 14.59 2.45
CA PRO A 92 -7.53 13.84 1.54
C PRO A 92 -7.45 12.33 1.82
N PHE A 93 -8.33 11.77 2.63
CA PHE A 93 -8.28 10.38 3.07
C PHE A 93 -9.21 9.45 2.27
N LEU A 94 -8.70 8.27 1.96
CA LEU A 94 -9.43 7.19 1.33
C LEU A 94 -9.24 5.92 2.16
N LYS A 95 -10.35 5.32 2.57
CA LYS A 95 -10.34 4.02 3.25
C LYS A 95 -10.84 2.94 2.32
N ILE A 96 -10.05 1.88 2.16
CA ILE A 96 -10.39 0.74 1.30
C ILE A 96 -10.34 -0.59 2.06
N ARG A 97 -11.20 -1.53 1.65
CA ARG A 97 -11.04 -2.95 1.91
C ARG A 97 -10.43 -3.59 0.67
N VAL A 98 -9.40 -4.39 0.87
CA VAL A 98 -8.72 -5.08 -0.24
C VAL A 98 -8.42 -6.54 0.12
N VAL A 99 -8.72 -7.43 -0.83
CA VAL A 99 -8.39 -8.86 -0.78
C VAL A 99 -7.39 -9.13 -1.89
N THR A 100 -6.24 -9.71 -1.53
CA THR A 100 -5.12 -9.87 -2.45
C THR A 100 -4.66 -11.32 -2.55
N GLY A 101 -3.95 -11.64 -3.62
CA GLY A 101 -3.04 -12.76 -3.66
C GLY A 101 -1.80 -12.55 -2.75
N PRO A 102 -0.89 -13.53 -2.70
CA PRO A 102 0.39 -13.37 -2.01
C PRO A 102 1.29 -12.33 -2.70
N GLY A 103 2.18 -11.71 -1.94
CA GLY A 103 3.22 -10.82 -2.49
C GLY A 103 2.79 -9.40 -2.85
N VAL A 104 1.54 -9.02 -2.55
CA VAL A 104 1.04 -7.65 -2.79
C VAL A 104 1.54 -6.70 -1.72
N TYR A 105 2.08 -5.56 -2.15
CA TYR A 105 2.46 -4.47 -1.29
C TYR A 105 1.33 -3.43 -1.24
N ILE A 106 0.60 -3.38 -0.13
CA ILE A 106 -0.48 -2.40 0.05
C ILE A 106 0.04 -0.95 0.04
N ARG A 107 1.29 -0.74 0.49
CA ARG A 107 1.99 0.55 0.39
C ARG A 107 2.17 1.01 -1.06
N ALA A 108 2.65 0.10 -1.91
CA ALA A 108 2.77 0.38 -3.35
C ALA A 108 1.39 0.63 -3.99
N LEU A 109 0.36 -0.11 -3.59
CA LEU A 109 -1.01 0.13 -4.05
C LEU A 109 -1.51 1.54 -3.68
N ALA A 110 -1.24 2.02 -2.46
CA ALA A 110 -1.59 3.38 -2.04
C ALA A 110 -0.93 4.46 -2.92
N ARG A 111 0.38 4.31 -3.17
CA ARG A 111 1.14 5.17 -4.08
C ARG A 111 0.57 5.13 -5.50
N ASP A 112 0.35 3.93 -6.02
CA ASP A 112 -0.08 3.74 -7.41
C ASP A 112 -1.50 4.30 -7.64
N ILE A 113 -2.43 4.13 -6.68
CA ILE A 113 -3.76 4.78 -6.72
C ILE A 113 -3.62 6.31 -6.73
N GLY A 114 -2.77 6.87 -5.87
CA GLY A 114 -2.53 8.31 -5.83
C GLY A 114 -1.94 8.86 -7.13
N ARG A 115 -1.07 8.10 -7.79
CA ARG A 115 -0.50 8.43 -9.11
C ARG A 115 -1.51 8.35 -10.24
N GLU A 116 -2.34 7.32 -10.25
CA GLU A 116 -3.43 7.16 -11.22
C GLU A 116 -4.40 8.35 -11.17
N LEU A 117 -4.70 8.83 -9.96
CA LEU A 117 -5.52 10.03 -9.72
C LEU A 117 -4.76 11.35 -9.97
N GLY A 118 -3.44 11.29 -10.19
CA GLY A 118 -2.61 12.48 -10.40
C GLY A 118 -2.44 13.35 -9.15
N VAL A 119 -2.67 12.81 -7.95
CA VAL A 119 -2.62 13.54 -6.67
C VAL A 119 -1.55 13.05 -5.69
N GLY A 120 -0.81 12.01 -6.06
CA GLY A 120 0.13 11.33 -5.17
C GLY A 120 -0.61 10.62 -4.03
N GLY A 121 0.07 9.73 -3.31
CA GLY A 121 -0.52 9.09 -2.14
C GLY A 121 0.45 8.20 -1.41
N TYR A 122 0.13 7.92 -0.15
CA TYR A 122 0.87 6.97 0.66
C TYR A 122 -0.05 6.30 1.70
N LEU A 123 0.40 5.18 2.25
CA LEU A 123 -0.36 4.41 3.24
C LEU A 123 -0.19 5.01 4.65
N VAL A 124 -1.28 5.44 5.27
CA VAL A 124 -1.28 5.98 6.64
C VAL A 124 -1.46 4.88 7.66
N ASP A 125 -2.45 4.02 7.44
CA ASP A 125 -2.79 2.93 8.35
C ASP A 125 -3.07 1.63 7.58
N LEU A 126 -2.71 0.51 8.20
CA LEU A 126 -2.89 -0.81 7.61
C LEU A 126 -3.25 -1.86 8.65
N GLU A 127 -4.43 -2.44 8.47
CA GLU A 127 -4.89 -3.56 9.26
C GLU A 127 -5.01 -4.83 8.40
N ARG A 128 -4.29 -5.88 8.80
CA ARG A 128 -4.49 -7.22 8.24
C ARG A 128 -5.58 -7.96 9.02
N THR A 129 -6.79 -7.93 8.48
CA THR A 129 -7.98 -8.55 9.09
C THR A 129 -8.06 -10.08 8.94
N ARG A 130 -7.35 -10.68 7.97
CA ARG A 130 -7.42 -12.12 7.67
C ARG A 130 -6.17 -12.63 6.93
N VAL A 131 -5.78 -13.87 7.21
CA VAL A 131 -4.81 -14.67 6.43
C VAL A 131 -5.37 -16.09 6.29
N GLY A 132 -5.79 -16.48 5.08
CA GLY A 132 -6.49 -17.75 4.88
C GLY A 132 -7.71 -17.85 5.81
N ASP A 133 -7.79 -18.91 6.61
CA ASP A 133 -8.89 -19.18 7.56
C ASP A 133 -8.71 -18.49 8.94
N PHE A 134 -7.57 -17.84 9.14
CA PHE A 134 -7.26 -17.12 10.37
C PHE A 134 -7.74 -15.67 10.25
N THR A 135 -8.71 -15.30 11.05
CA THR A 135 -9.26 -13.94 11.12
C THR A 135 -8.70 -13.21 12.33
N LYS A 136 -8.79 -11.88 12.34
CA LYS A 136 -8.31 -11.03 13.45
C LYS A 136 -8.94 -11.40 14.78
N GLU A 137 -10.20 -11.80 14.79
CA GLU A 137 -10.94 -12.19 16.00
C GLU A 137 -10.38 -13.48 16.64
N LYS A 138 -9.62 -14.26 15.89
CA LYS A 138 -8.93 -15.47 16.36
C LYS A 138 -7.48 -15.22 16.77
N THR A 139 -7.04 -13.96 16.78
CA THR A 139 -5.69 -13.60 17.22
C THR A 139 -5.63 -13.46 18.73
N ILE A 140 -4.44 -13.65 19.29
CA ILE A 140 -4.13 -13.47 20.71
C ILE A 140 -3.04 -12.41 20.76
N ASP A 141 -3.15 -11.46 21.69
CA ASP A 141 -2.04 -10.55 21.93
C ASP A 141 -0.85 -11.34 22.50
N ILE A 142 0.35 -11.05 22.02
CA ILE A 142 1.58 -11.69 22.50
C ILE A 142 1.79 -11.46 24.01
N LEU A 143 1.27 -10.34 24.53
CA LEU A 143 1.31 -10.00 25.96
C LEU A 143 0.36 -10.86 26.79
N ASP A 144 -0.69 -11.41 26.18
CA ASP A 144 -1.65 -12.31 26.83
C ASP A 144 -1.18 -13.77 26.82
N ILE A 145 -0.13 -14.09 26.05
CA ILE A 145 0.47 -15.43 26.04
C ILE A 145 1.23 -15.65 27.35
N LYS A 146 0.60 -16.40 28.27
CA LYS A 146 1.29 -16.91 29.46
C LYS A 146 2.31 -17.95 29.03
N LYS A 147 3.57 -17.73 29.38
CA LYS A 147 4.61 -18.76 29.27
C LYS A 147 4.35 -19.84 30.32
N GLU A 148 4.23 -21.08 29.87
CA GLU A 148 4.36 -22.27 30.71
C GLU A 148 5.84 -22.50 31.10
#